data_AF-A0A436G012-F1
#
_entry.id   AF-A0A436G012-F1
#
_cell.length_a   1.000
_cell.length_b   1.000
_cell.length_c   1.000
_cell.angle_alpha   90.00
_cell.angle_beta   90.00
_cell.angle_gamma   90.00
#
_symmetry.space_group_name_H-M   'P 1'
#
loop_
_entity.id
_entity.type
_entity.pdbx_description
1 polymer ?
#
loop_
_entity_poly.entity_id
_entity_poly.type
_entity_poly.pdbx_seq_one_letter_code
_entity_poly.pdbx_strand_id
1 'polypeptide(L)'
;MLVGFACVVAGALSFITFMKWREVKALSRWLPTPGKIISSRVEAREVRNSGVGSDSTDTTEMRNFPAITFEYKIGGKKFQSSRYSVKENLGNFEVTETLAQFPRGAEVTVFY
;
A
#
# COMPACT_ATOMS: atom_id res chain seq x y z
N MET A 1 8.03 -38.63 -20.32
CA MET A 1 7.06 -37.60 -19.90
C MET A 1 7.56 -36.71 -18.75
N LEU A 2 8.34 -37.24 -17.79
CA LEU A 2 8.84 -36.49 -16.62
C LEU A 2 9.79 -35.32 -16.97
N VAL A 3 10.67 -35.50 -17.97
CA VAL A 3 11.62 -34.45 -18.42
C VAL A 3 10.90 -33.26 -19.09
N GLY A 4 9.87 -33.53 -19.90
CA GLY A 4 9.09 -32.47 -20.54
C GLY A 4 8.31 -31.61 -19.54
N PHE A 5 7.73 -32.25 -18.52
CA PHE A 5 7.06 -31.55 -17.44
C PHE A 5 8.02 -30.68 -16.62
N ALA A 6 9.22 -31.18 -16.32
CA ALA A 6 10.24 -30.41 -15.62
C ALA A 6 10.67 -29.15 -16.38
N CYS A 7 10.83 -29.23 -17.71
CA CYS A 7 11.14 -28.06 -18.54
C CYS A 7 10.02 -27.03 -18.55
N VAL A 8 8.75 -27.45 -18.62
CA VAL A 8 7.60 -26.54 -18.57
C VAL A 8 7.51 -25.84 -17.22
N VAL A 9 7.70 -26.57 -16.11
CA VAL A 9 7.70 -25.99 -14.76
C VAL A 9 8.86 -25.02 -14.58
N ALA A 10 10.07 -25.36 -15.02
CA ALA A 10 11.22 -24.47 -14.96
C ALA A 10 11.03 -23.19 -15.80
N GLY A 11 10.43 -23.33 -16.99
CA GLY A 11 10.07 -22.20 -17.84
C GLY A 11 9.04 -21.27 -17.19
N ALA A 12 7.98 -21.84 -16.60
CA ALA A 12 6.95 -21.08 -15.90
C ALA A 12 7.51 -20.33 -14.67
N LEU A 13 8.32 -21.00 -13.85
CA LEU A 13 8.95 -20.39 -12.68
C LEU A 13 9.91 -19.25 -13.08
N SER A 14 10.70 -19.44 -14.14
CA SER A 14 11.59 -18.40 -14.67
C SER A 14 10.80 -17.19 -15.17
N PHE A 15 9.69 -17.43 -15.86
CA PHE A 15 8.81 -16.38 -16.36
C PHE A 15 8.16 -15.57 -15.23
N ILE A 16 7.60 -16.25 -14.21
CA ILE A 16 7.03 -15.62 -13.02
C ILE A 16 8.09 -14.78 -12.29
N THR A 17 9.28 -15.33 -12.10
CA THR A 17 10.39 -14.64 -11.44
C THR A 17 10.81 -13.39 -12.23
N PHE A 18 10.88 -13.48 -13.55
CA PHE A 18 11.21 -12.34 -14.41
C PHE A 18 10.16 -11.23 -14.34
N MET A 19 8.88 -11.59 -14.36
CA MET A 19 7.77 -10.63 -14.20
C MET A 19 7.86 -9.92 -12.84
N LYS A 20 8.07 -10.66 -11.75
CA LYS A 20 8.26 -10.11 -10.41
C LYS A 20 9.50 -9.24 -10.30
N TRP A 21 10.58 -9.59 -10.97
CA TRP A 21 11.80 -8.77 -10.97
C TRP A 21 11.61 -7.41 -11.65
N ARG A 22 10.75 -7.33 -12.69
CA ARG A 22 10.40 -6.04 -13.31
C ARG A 22 9.59 -5.15 -12.36
N GLU A 23 8.65 -5.73 -11.61
CA GLU A 23 7.92 -5.01 -10.55
C GLU A 23 8.89 -4.49 -9.49
N VAL A 24 9.82 -5.33 -9.02
CA VAL A 24 10.83 -4.94 -8.03
C VAL A 24 11.77 -3.85 -8.55
N LYS A 25 12.22 -3.91 -9.81
CA LYS A 25 13.04 -2.84 -10.42
C LYS A 25 12.28 -1.51 -10.50
N ALA A 26 10.97 -1.53 -10.72
CA ALA A 26 10.15 -0.32 -10.68
C ALA A 26 10.10 0.27 -9.26
N LEU A 27 10.03 -0.58 -8.22
CA LEU A 27 10.10 -0.17 -6.82
C LEU A 27 11.50 0.32 -6.40
N SER A 28 12.58 -0.27 -6.95
CA SER A 28 13.96 0.14 -6.68
C SER A 28 14.30 1.55 -7.19
N ARG A 29 13.43 2.15 -8.02
CA ARG A 29 13.62 3.52 -8.52
C ARG A 29 13.05 4.58 -7.57
N TRP A 30 12.40 4.18 -6.48
CA TRP A 30 11.84 5.15 -5.54
C TRP A 30 12.93 5.95 -4.86
N LEU A 31 13.01 7.22 -5.21
CA LEU A 31 14.02 8.13 -4.70
C LEU A 31 13.54 8.69 -3.36
N PRO A 32 14.39 8.69 -2.32
CA PRO A 32 14.03 9.30 -1.05
C PRO A 32 14.02 10.82 -1.18
N THR A 33 12.97 11.47 -0.67
CA THR A 33 12.89 12.93 -0.54
C THR A 33 12.34 13.30 0.83
N PRO A 34 12.82 14.37 1.49
CA PRO A 34 12.24 14.83 2.74
C PRO A 34 10.81 15.34 2.52
N GLY A 35 9.93 14.92 3.42
CA GLY A 35 8.53 15.33 3.49
C GLY A 35 8.11 15.65 4.92
N LYS A 36 6.87 16.10 5.07
CA LYS A 36 6.30 16.51 6.35
C LYS A 36 4.85 16.07 6.45
N ILE A 37 4.47 15.51 7.60
CA ILE A 37 3.08 15.16 7.88
C ILE A 37 2.27 16.44 8.10
N ILE A 38 1.28 16.69 7.25
CA ILE A 38 0.39 17.86 7.33
C ILE A 38 -0.92 17.54 8.07
N SER A 39 -1.36 16.28 8.03
CA SER A 39 -2.55 15.78 8.71
C SER A 39 -2.33 14.35 9.19
N SER A 40 -2.80 14.05 10.39
CA SER A 40 -2.81 12.71 10.98
C SER A 40 -4.05 12.61 11.85
N ARG A 41 -5.05 11.85 11.42
CA ARG A 41 -6.35 11.72 12.10
C ARG A 41 -6.98 10.36 11.88
N VAL A 42 -7.94 10.00 12.72
CA VAL A 42 -8.82 8.85 12.49
C VAL A 42 -9.91 9.25 11.50
N GLU A 43 -10.16 8.41 10.51
CA GLU A 43 -11.25 8.58 9.54
C GLU A 43 -12.08 7.30 9.49
N ALA A 44 -13.36 7.41 9.86
CA ALA A 44 -14.31 6.33 9.70
C ALA A 44 -14.76 6.27 8.24
N ARG A 45 -14.60 5.13 7.59
CA ARG A 45 -15.02 4.89 6.20
C ARG A 45 -15.95 3.70 6.13
N GLU A 46 -16.92 3.83 5.23
CA GLU A 46 -17.82 2.75 4.87
C GLU A 46 -17.10 1.77 3.94
N VAL A 47 -16.99 0.51 4.35
CA VAL A 47 -16.36 -0.55 3.57
C VAL A 47 -17.44 -1.54 3.16
N ARG A 48 -17.64 -1.67 1.84
CA ARG A 48 -18.53 -2.68 1.28
C ARG A 48 -17.80 -4.01 1.24
N ASN A 49 -18.30 -4.97 2.01
CA ASN A 49 -17.79 -6.33 1.98
C ASN A 49 -18.68 -7.14 1.04
N SER A 50 -18.24 -7.28 -0.21
CA SER A 50 -18.93 -8.14 -1.18
C SER A 50 -18.63 -9.59 -0.81
N GLY A 51 -19.61 -10.31 -0.28
CA GLY A 51 -19.46 -11.74 -0.06
C GLY A 51 -19.34 -12.48 -1.39
N VAL A 52 -18.65 -13.61 -1.37
CA VAL A 52 -18.47 -14.47 -2.56
C VAL A 52 -19.40 -15.67 -2.39
N GLY A 53 -20.48 -15.74 -3.17
CA GLY A 53 -21.40 -16.88 -3.21
C GLY A 53 -22.81 -16.52 -3.65
N SER A 54 -23.64 -17.52 -3.97
CA SER A 54 -25.05 -17.30 -4.36
C SER A 54 -25.94 -16.80 -3.22
N ASP A 55 -25.48 -16.91 -1.97
CA ASP A 55 -26.20 -16.52 -0.74
C ASP A 55 -25.54 -15.35 -0.01
N SER A 56 -24.58 -14.64 -0.63
CA SER A 56 -23.89 -13.54 0.03
C SER A 56 -24.72 -12.26 0.05
N THR A 57 -25.09 -11.80 1.25
CA THR A 57 -25.64 -10.46 1.45
C THR A 57 -24.49 -9.46 1.46
N ASP A 58 -24.52 -8.49 0.53
CA ASP A 58 -23.63 -7.33 0.58
C ASP A 58 -23.78 -6.65 1.95
N THR A 59 -22.73 -6.72 2.77
CA THR A 59 -22.74 -6.13 4.10
C THR A 59 -21.84 -4.91 4.10
N THR A 60 -22.41 -3.78 4.48
CA THR A 60 -21.69 -2.54 4.71
C THR A 60 -21.20 -2.51 6.16
N GLU A 61 -19.91 -2.31 6.37
CA GLU A 61 -19.33 -2.14 7.71
C GLU A 61 -18.59 -0.79 7.82
N MET A 62 -18.82 -0.07 8.91
CA MET A 62 -18.05 1.12 9.25
C MET A 62 -16.72 0.72 9.87
N ARG A 63 -15.60 1.13 9.27
CA ARG A 63 -14.26 0.85 9.79
C ARG A 63 -13.45 2.12 9.95
N ASN A 64 -12.65 2.20 11.02
CA ASN A 64 -11.76 3.31 11.30
C ASN A 64 -10.42 3.10 10.59
N PHE A 65 -9.94 4.13 9.92
CA PHE A 65 -8.67 4.13 9.22
C PHE A 65 -7.78 5.27 9.72
N PRO A 66 -6.46 5.07 9.78
CA PRO A 66 -5.51 6.17 9.95
C PRO A 66 -5.44 6.98 8.66
N ALA A 67 -6.00 8.18 8.68
CA ALA A 67 -5.93 9.15 7.59
C ALA A 67 -4.72 10.07 7.80
N ILE A 68 -3.60 9.66 7.22
CA ILE A 68 -2.35 10.41 7.22
C ILE A 68 -2.21 11.12 5.88
N THR A 69 -1.78 12.38 5.91
CA THR A 69 -1.43 13.13 4.70
C THR A 69 -0.09 13.80 4.92
N PHE A 70 0.81 13.64 3.97
CA PHE A 70 2.13 14.25 3.97
C PHE A 70 2.35 15.10 2.72
N GLU A 71 3.14 16.16 2.89
CA GLU A 71 3.64 17.01 1.82
C GLU A 71 5.12 16.72 1.57
N TYR A 72 5.54 16.72 0.32
CA TYR A 72 6.94 16.59 -0.08
C TYR A 72 7.23 17.46 -1.30
N LYS A 73 8.51 17.69 -1.60
CA LYS A 73 8.93 18.52 -2.73
C LYS A 73 9.75 17.72 -3.74
N ILE A 74 9.47 17.93 -5.03
CA ILE A 74 10.27 17.42 -6.15
C ILE A 74 10.50 18.58 -7.12
N GLY A 75 11.76 18.89 -7.42
CA GLY A 75 12.10 19.95 -8.40
C GLY A 75 11.47 21.31 -8.09
N GLY A 76 11.33 21.67 -6.81
CA GLY A 76 10.72 22.91 -6.37
C GLY A 76 9.18 22.92 -6.31
N LYS A 77 8.51 21.86 -6.80
CA LYS A 77 7.05 21.70 -6.71
C LYS A 77 6.66 20.90 -5.47
N LYS A 78 5.59 21.32 -4.80
CA LYS A 78 5.00 20.62 -3.65
C LYS A 78 3.98 19.59 -4.13
N PHE A 79 4.03 18.40 -3.54
CA PHE A 79 3.10 17.30 -3.75
C PHE A 79 2.53 16.85 -2.42
N GLN A 80 1.30 16.35 -2.43
CA GLN A 80 0.64 15.78 -1.27
C GLN A 80 0.21 14.36 -1.57
N SER A 81 0.37 13.46 -0.60
CA SER A 81 -0.08 12.07 -0.71
C SER A 81 -0.58 11.59 0.65
N SER A 82 -1.44 10.58 0.61
CA SER A 82 -2.00 9.93 1.80
C SER A 82 -1.57 8.47 1.96
N ARG A 83 -0.83 7.93 0.98
CA ARG A 83 -0.38 6.53 1.00
C ARG A 83 0.89 6.39 1.82
N TYR A 84 0.74 6.08 3.10
CA TYR A 84 1.85 5.93 4.04
C TYR A 84 2.41 4.49 4.13
N SER A 85 1.70 3.51 3.58
CA SER A 85 2.13 2.09 3.55
C SER A 85 1.76 1.41 2.23
N VAL A 86 2.58 0.44 1.84
CA VAL A 86 2.30 -0.44 0.68
C VAL A 86 1.32 -1.56 1.06
N LYS A 87 1.28 -1.93 2.36
CA LYS A 87 0.36 -2.94 2.87
C LYS A 87 -1.08 -2.47 2.70
N GLU A 88 -1.96 -3.39 2.35
CA GLU A 88 -3.40 -3.14 2.35
C GLU A 88 -3.85 -2.85 3.78
N ASN A 89 -4.61 -1.77 3.96
CA ASN A 89 -5.16 -1.41 5.27
C ASN A 89 -6.59 -1.94 5.34
N LEU A 90 -6.81 -2.91 6.23
CA LEU A 90 -8.11 -3.56 6.42
C LEU A 90 -9.06 -2.78 7.33
N GLY A 91 -8.58 -1.69 7.95
CA GLY A 91 -9.30 -0.87 8.92
C GLY A 91 -9.34 -1.48 10.32
N ASN A 92 -9.71 -0.68 11.33
CA ASN A 92 -9.85 -1.03 12.75
C ASN A 92 -8.61 -1.60 13.46
N PHE A 93 -7.49 -1.81 12.76
CA PHE A 93 -6.28 -2.38 13.30
C PHE A 93 -5.21 -1.30 13.52
N GLU A 94 -4.63 -1.26 14.73
CA GLU A 94 -3.49 -0.40 15.12
C GLU A 94 -3.63 1.08 14.69
N VAL A 95 -4.86 1.59 14.61
CA VAL A 95 -5.13 2.93 14.06
C VAL A 95 -4.42 4.01 14.89
N THR A 96 -4.59 3.98 16.21
CA THR A 96 -3.97 4.95 17.13
C THR A 96 -2.45 4.83 17.14
N GLU A 97 -1.93 3.61 17.10
CA GLU A 97 -0.48 3.35 17.11
C GLU A 97 0.17 3.86 15.82
N THR A 98 -0.47 3.64 14.68
CA THR A 98 -0.03 4.18 13.38
C THR A 98 -0.03 5.71 13.41
N LEU A 99 -1.09 6.35 13.94
CA LEU A 99 -1.15 7.81 14.05
C LEU A 99 -0.09 8.37 15.00
N ALA A 100 0.26 7.64 16.06
CA ALA A 100 1.33 8.02 16.99
C ALA A 100 2.72 7.95 16.34
N GLN A 101 2.96 7.03 15.40
CA GLN A 101 4.19 6.98 14.60
C GLN A 101 4.30 8.13 13.60
N PHE A 102 3.16 8.67 13.16
CA PHE A 102 3.08 9.75 12.17
C PHE A 102 2.35 10.98 12.73
N PRO A 103 2.89 11.66 13.75
CA PRO A 103 2.23 12.83 14.30
C PRO A 103 2.29 14.00 13.33
N ARG A 104 1.27 14.87 13.40
CA ARG A 104 1.24 16.09 12.57
C ARG A 104 2.49 16.93 12.82
N GLY A 105 3.15 17.33 11.74
CA GLY A 105 4.37 18.14 11.78
C GLY A 105 5.66 17.33 11.78
N ALA A 106 5.61 16.00 11.93
CA ALA A 106 6.79 15.15 11.84
C ALA A 106 7.44 15.23 10.46
N GLU A 107 8.76 15.24 10.46
CA GLU A 107 9.57 15.06 9.25
C GLU A 107 9.63 13.57 8.91
N VAL A 108 9.39 13.24 7.64
CA VAL A 108 9.35 11.87 7.15
C VAL A 108 10.11 11.76 5.84
N THR A 109 10.66 10.58 5.56
CA THR A 109 11.20 10.28 4.24
C THR A 109 10.09 9.76 3.35
N VAL A 110 9.86 10.44 2.24
CA VAL A 110 8.90 10.05 1.22
C VAL A 110 9.64 9.37 0.08
N PHE A 111 9.10 8.24 -0.35
CA PHE A 111 9.54 7.49 -1.52
C PHE A 111 8.52 7.71 -2.64
N TYR A 112 8.99 8.18 -3.81
CA TYR A 112 8.13 8.58 -4.94
C TYR A 112 8.49 7.85 -6.24
#